data_AF-A0A397TF44-F1
#
_entry.id   AF-A0A397TF44-F1
#
_cell.length_a   1.000
_cell.length_b   1.000
_cell.length_c   1.000
_cell.angle_alpha   90.00
_cell.angle_beta   90.00
_cell.angle_gamma   90.00
#
_symmetry.space_group_name_H-M   'P 1'
#
loop_
_entity.id
_entity.type
_entity.pdbx_description
1 polymer ?
#
loop_
_entity_poly.entity_id
_entity_poly.type
_entity_poly.pdbx_seq_one_letter_code
_entity_poly.pdbx_strand_id
1 'polypeptide(L)'
;MDLTNTNENYFDPTPKLKSSPIPINFISFNINDEYCFYCKEEYTRTQKFDQKYCKNCFSQYVNNIDDNNTYLDVIMTTLWSGLCQEHANIRNEMFTTCNIKERCKNCSYISRFNQILAYHGHYSYYSYQYTPTENCTLCGKNIYQTILDEFRLCSDCYLISSGWINSLNEKRIPVLYLPYWNNCDKCLVCDIYLGFISDCQKLCTRCHIVYSGCRYCLTTNIIFGLLNQTQCRKCRRILEVIIHVLIIIQQ
;
A
#
# COMPACT_ATOMS: atom_id res chain seq x y z
N MET A 1 -27.50 6.32 29.43
CA MET A 1 -26.06 6.12 29.66
C MET A 1 -25.36 6.89 28.58
N ASP A 2 -24.99 8.12 28.92
CA ASP A 2 -24.44 9.08 27.96
C ASP A 2 -23.11 8.55 27.41
N LEU A 3 -23.07 8.33 26.10
CA LEU A 3 -21.85 8.11 25.35
C LEU A 3 -21.07 9.42 25.38
N THR A 4 -20.27 9.57 26.44
CA THR A 4 -19.26 10.60 26.54
C THR A 4 -18.43 10.60 25.27
N ASN A 5 -18.35 11.79 24.66
CA ASN A 5 -17.37 12.15 23.63
C ASN A 5 -15.98 11.82 24.18
N THR A 6 -15.54 10.59 23.96
CA THR A 6 -14.14 10.23 24.03
C THR A 6 -13.53 10.88 22.81
N ASN A 7 -12.63 11.84 23.04
CA ASN A 7 -11.72 12.39 22.05
C ASN A 7 -11.46 11.32 20.98
N GLU A 8 -11.77 11.59 19.71
CA GLU A 8 -11.40 10.70 18.62
C GLU A 8 -9.89 10.48 18.71
N ASN A 9 -9.47 9.42 19.39
CA ASN A 9 -8.08 9.13 19.64
C ASN A 9 -7.44 8.99 18.26
N TYR A 10 -6.57 9.97 17.94
CA TYR A 10 -5.84 10.00 16.70
C TYR A 10 -5.12 8.66 16.56
N PHE A 11 -5.56 7.88 15.57
CA PHE A 11 -5.00 6.56 15.30
C PHE A 11 -4.24 6.65 13.99
N ASP A 12 -2.92 6.46 14.07
CA ASP A 12 -2.06 6.39 12.90
C ASP A 12 -1.82 4.92 12.52
N PRO A 13 -2.33 4.44 11.37
CA PRO A 13 -2.09 3.08 10.89
C PRO A 13 -0.60 2.76 10.65
N THR A 14 0.23 3.78 10.40
CA THR A 14 1.67 3.60 10.13
C THR A 14 2.51 4.64 10.87
N PRO A 15 2.60 4.58 12.21
CA PRO A 15 3.12 5.68 13.04
C PRO A 15 4.60 6.01 12.81
N LYS A 16 5.34 5.13 12.13
CA LYS A 16 6.75 5.34 11.75
C LYS A 16 6.94 5.96 10.36
N LEU A 17 5.85 6.15 9.61
CA LEU A 17 5.86 6.77 8.29
C LEU A 17 5.14 8.12 8.33
N LYS A 18 5.62 9.08 7.56
CA LYS A 18 4.90 10.34 7.32
C LYS A 18 3.96 10.18 6.12
N SER A 19 2.95 11.04 6.05
CA SER A 19 2.18 11.21 4.82
C SER A 19 3.03 11.96 3.81
N SER A 20 3.03 11.52 2.55
CA SER A 20 3.76 12.20 1.48
C SER A 20 3.22 13.61 1.24
N PRO A 21 4.07 14.59 0.89
CA PRO A 21 3.61 15.93 0.48
C PRO A 21 2.93 15.92 -0.90
N ILE A 22 3.27 14.96 -1.77
CA ILE A 22 2.72 14.82 -3.12
C ILE A 22 2.11 13.43 -3.34
N PRO A 23 1.14 13.25 -4.27
CA PRO A 23 0.55 11.95 -4.55
C PRO A 23 1.57 10.89 -5.02
N ILE A 24 1.46 9.68 -4.49
CA ILE A 24 2.21 8.49 -4.89
C ILE A 24 1.50 7.82 -6.07
N ASN A 25 1.84 8.28 -7.26
CA ASN A 25 1.16 7.93 -8.52
C ASN A 25 1.81 6.77 -9.28
N PHE A 26 2.95 6.27 -8.81
CA PHE A 26 3.70 5.22 -9.50
C PHE A 26 3.24 3.79 -9.16
N ILE A 27 2.21 3.61 -8.34
CA ILE A 27 1.70 2.29 -7.93
C ILE A 27 0.26 2.12 -8.45
N SER A 28 -0.09 0.98 -9.06
CA SER A 28 -1.49 0.72 -9.43
C SER A 28 -2.32 0.25 -8.24
N PHE A 29 -3.62 0.59 -8.22
CA PHE A 29 -4.60 0.01 -7.28
C PHE A 29 -5.21 -1.32 -7.76
N ASN A 30 -4.87 -1.74 -8.99
CA ASN A 30 -5.22 -3.00 -9.60
C ASN A 30 -3.96 -3.80 -9.93
N ILE A 31 -3.82 -4.99 -9.34
CA ILE A 31 -2.69 -5.89 -9.61
C ILE A 31 -2.60 -6.29 -11.09
N ASN A 32 -3.72 -6.27 -11.83
CA ASN A 32 -3.75 -6.67 -13.24
C ASN A 32 -3.38 -5.57 -14.22
N ASP A 33 -3.28 -4.30 -13.80
CA ASP A 33 -2.95 -3.22 -14.74
C ASP A 33 -1.57 -3.46 -15.38
N GLU A 34 -1.51 -3.40 -16.71
CA GLU A 34 -0.27 -3.52 -17.48
C GLU A 34 0.39 -2.16 -17.68
N TYR A 35 -0.41 -1.11 -17.85
CA TYR A 35 0.05 0.24 -18.16
C TYR A 35 -0.27 1.23 -17.04
N CYS A 36 0.65 2.14 -16.79
CA CYS A 36 0.51 3.18 -15.80
C CYS A 36 -0.68 4.08 -16.09
N PHE A 37 -1.53 4.31 -15.09
CA PHE A 37 -2.70 5.16 -15.22
C PHE A 37 -2.36 6.58 -15.73
N TYR A 38 -1.21 7.12 -15.32
CA TYR A 38 -0.83 8.53 -15.57
C TYR A 38 0.02 8.74 -16.82
N CYS A 39 1.12 8.00 -16.98
CA CYS A 39 2.03 8.19 -18.12
C CYS A 39 1.84 7.16 -19.25
N LYS A 40 0.97 6.17 -19.07
CA LYS A 40 0.69 5.09 -20.03
C LYS A 40 1.87 4.18 -20.38
N GLU A 41 3.02 4.34 -19.73
CA GLU A 41 4.14 3.39 -19.83
C GLU A 41 3.81 2.09 -19.12
N GLU A 42 4.40 0.99 -19.58
CA GLU A 42 4.24 -0.33 -18.96
C GLU A 42 4.80 -0.34 -17.53
N TYR A 43 4.08 -1.02 -16.63
CA TYR A 43 4.53 -1.23 -15.27
C TYR A 43 5.75 -2.16 -15.20
N THR A 44 6.76 -1.75 -14.43
CA THR A 44 7.89 -2.61 -14.07
C THR A 44 7.53 -3.45 -12.83
N ARG A 45 8.07 -4.66 -12.72
CA ARG A 45 7.90 -5.53 -11.54
C ARG A 45 9.12 -5.44 -10.63
N THR A 46 8.89 -5.49 -9.31
CA THR A 46 9.96 -5.62 -8.31
C THR A 46 10.58 -7.02 -8.34
N GLN A 47 11.81 -7.14 -7.83
CA GLN A 47 12.52 -8.42 -7.77
C GLN A 47 11.83 -9.43 -6.84
N LYS A 48 11.40 -8.99 -5.66
CA LYS A 48 10.61 -9.80 -4.73
C LYS A 48 9.14 -9.48 -4.91
N PHE A 49 8.32 -10.52 -4.90
CA PHE A 49 6.87 -10.46 -4.83
C PHE A 49 6.12 -9.83 -6.02
N ASP A 50 6.77 -9.67 -7.18
CA ASP A 50 6.16 -9.22 -8.43
C ASP A 50 5.33 -7.91 -8.32
N GLN A 51 5.71 -7.00 -7.43
CA GLN A 51 4.94 -5.78 -7.20
C GLN A 51 5.12 -4.83 -8.38
N LYS A 52 4.01 -4.39 -8.98
CA LYS A 52 4.02 -3.48 -10.12
C LYS A 52 4.23 -2.03 -9.68
N TYR A 53 5.16 -1.33 -10.33
CA TYR A 53 5.38 0.10 -10.18
C TYR A 53 5.88 0.76 -11.47
N CYS A 54 5.50 2.02 -11.71
CA CYS A 54 5.87 2.76 -12.90
C CYS A 54 7.22 3.46 -12.68
N LYS A 55 8.23 3.07 -13.46
CA LYS A 55 9.60 3.59 -13.31
C LYS A 55 9.70 5.10 -13.58
N ASN A 56 9.00 5.61 -14.60
CA ASN A 56 9.01 7.03 -14.93
C ASN A 56 8.32 7.87 -13.84
N CYS A 57 7.08 7.51 -13.44
CA CYS A 57 6.39 8.20 -12.34
C CYS A 57 7.15 8.10 -11.02
N PHE A 58 7.82 6.98 -10.74
CA PHE A 58 8.68 6.84 -9.56
C PHE A 58 9.86 7.81 -9.63
N SER A 59 10.55 7.89 -10.77
CA SER A 59 11.67 8.82 -10.95
C SER A 59 11.24 10.27 -10.77
N GLN A 60 10.09 10.66 -11.33
CA GLN A 60 9.52 12.00 -11.16
C GLN A 60 9.19 12.28 -9.69
N TYR A 61 8.55 11.33 -9.00
CA TYR A 61 8.23 11.45 -7.57
C TYR A 61 9.49 11.71 -6.73
N VAL A 62 10.57 10.94 -6.96
CA VAL A 62 11.84 11.09 -6.22
C VAL A 62 12.52 12.42 -6.48
N ASN A 63 12.41 12.97 -7.69
CA ASN A 63 12.98 14.27 -8.02
C ASN A 63 12.21 15.43 -7.36
N ASN A 64 10.92 15.24 -7.08
CA ASN A 64 10.03 16.30 -6.57
C ASN A 64 9.87 16.32 -5.04
N ILE A 65 10.52 15.41 -4.31
CA ILE A 65 10.53 15.41 -2.84
C ILE A 65 11.88 15.91 -2.32
N ASP A 66 11.88 16.76 -1.30
CA ASP A 66 13.11 17.39 -0.78
C ASP A 66 13.67 16.73 0.48
N ASP A 67 12.86 15.97 1.22
CA ASP A 67 13.18 15.40 2.53
C ASP A 67 13.75 13.95 2.50
N ASN A 68 14.26 13.50 3.65
CA ASN A 68 14.85 12.18 3.94
C ASN A 68 13.87 10.96 3.87
N ASN A 69 12.98 10.90 2.88
CA ASN A 69 12.21 9.70 2.47
C ASN A 69 11.40 8.93 3.53
N THR A 70 10.92 9.57 4.58
CA THR A 70 10.06 8.89 5.59
C THR A 70 8.63 8.58 5.13
N TYR A 71 8.32 8.73 3.84
CA TYR A 71 6.97 8.53 3.28
C TYR A 71 6.75 7.11 2.73
N LEU A 72 7.84 6.45 2.36
CA LEU A 72 7.84 5.16 1.69
C LEU A 72 8.71 4.17 2.46
N ASP A 73 8.13 3.02 2.81
CA ASP A 73 8.88 1.88 3.30
C ASP A 73 9.21 0.98 2.11
N VAL A 74 10.39 1.19 1.54
CA VAL A 74 10.88 0.50 0.35
C VAL A 74 12.25 -0.07 0.62
N ILE A 75 12.51 -1.27 0.14
CA ILE A 75 13.83 -1.89 0.18
C ILE A 75 14.38 -1.89 -1.23
N MET A 76 15.53 -1.26 -1.40
CA MET A 76 16.27 -1.26 -2.66
C MET A 76 17.57 -2.00 -2.50
N THR A 77 17.97 -2.64 -3.58
CA THR A 77 19.20 -3.42 -3.65
C THR A 77 20.01 -2.95 -4.84
N THR A 78 21.32 -2.95 -4.71
CA THR A 78 22.24 -2.77 -5.84
C THR A 78 22.69 -4.12 -6.39
N LEU A 79 22.52 -4.31 -7.71
CA LEU A 79 23.08 -5.46 -8.41
C LEU A 79 24.41 -5.04 -9.06
N TRP A 80 25.45 -5.86 -8.89
CA TRP A 80 26.77 -5.66 -9.48
C TRP A 80 27.38 -4.27 -9.24
N SER A 81 27.74 -3.96 -7.97
CA SER A 81 28.49 -2.75 -7.60
C SER A 81 29.77 -2.56 -8.45
N GLY A 82 30.39 -3.64 -8.91
CA GLY A 82 31.62 -3.63 -9.70
C GLY A 82 31.52 -3.02 -11.12
N LEU A 83 30.32 -2.82 -11.68
CA LEU A 83 30.14 -2.17 -12.99
C LEU A 83 29.65 -0.72 -12.89
N CYS A 84 29.26 -0.28 -11.70
CA CYS A 84 28.84 1.10 -11.50
C CYS A 84 30.04 1.95 -11.13
N GLN A 85 30.34 3.01 -11.91
CA GLN A 85 31.44 3.92 -11.61
C GLN A 85 31.30 4.59 -10.23
N GLU A 86 30.06 4.88 -9.80
CA GLU A 86 29.77 5.43 -8.46
C GLU A 86 30.08 4.43 -7.33
N HIS A 87 30.05 3.13 -7.62
CA HIS A 87 30.31 2.05 -6.65
C HIS A 87 31.53 1.19 -6.99
N ALA A 88 32.39 1.64 -7.91
CA ALA A 88 33.53 0.87 -8.41
C ALA A 88 34.52 0.47 -7.31
N ASN A 89 34.53 1.22 -6.20
CA ASN A 89 35.37 0.97 -5.03
C ASN A 89 34.75 0.00 -4.01
N ILE A 90 33.45 -0.33 -4.14
CA ILE A 90 32.73 -1.25 -3.25
C ILE A 90 32.80 -2.65 -3.86
N ARG A 91 33.84 -3.41 -3.49
CA ARG A 91 34.04 -4.78 -3.98
C ARG A 91 33.00 -5.74 -3.39
N ASN A 92 32.17 -6.34 -4.25
CA ASN A 92 31.37 -7.56 -3.99
C ASN A 92 30.37 -7.54 -2.82
N GLU A 93 29.92 -6.38 -2.34
CA GLU A 93 28.87 -6.31 -1.32
C GLU A 93 27.53 -5.86 -1.94
N MET A 94 26.50 -6.67 -1.76
CA MET A 94 25.11 -6.34 -2.11
C MET A 94 24.62 -5.26 -1.13
N PHE A 95 24.67 -4.00 -1.53
CA PHE A 95 24.19 -2.90 -0.69
C PHE A 95 22.66 -2.83 -0.73
N THR A 96 22.05 -2.89 0.47
CA THR A 96 20.61 -2.73 0.68
C THR A 96 20.37 -1.41 1.41
N THR A 97 19.51 -0.55 0.85
CA THR A 97 19.11 0.72 1.48
C THR A 97 17.60 0.90 1.43
N CYS A 98 17.09 1.61 2.43
CA CYS A 98 15.70 2.04 2.49
C CYS A 98 15.53 3.51 2.07
N ASN A 99 16.63 4.25 1.87
CA ASN A 99 16.60 5.66 1.52
C ASN A 99 16.63 5.85 -0.02
N ILE A 100 15.51 6.28 -0.58
CA ILE A 100 15.33 6.45 -2.04
C ILE A 100 16.27 7.49 -2.66
N LYS A 101 16.81 8.44 -1.88
CA LYS A 101 17.76 9.46 -2.35
C LYS A 101 19.19 8.92 -2.44
N GLU A 102 19.53 7.91 -1.65
CA GLU A 102 20.84 7.22 -1.70
C GLU A 102 20.92 6.20 -2.85
N ARG A 103 19.86 6.06 -3.64
CA ARG A 103 19.86 5.10 -4.76
C ARG A 103 20.80 5.57 -5.88
N CYS A 104 21.57 4.64 -6.39
CA CYS A 104 22.29 4.78 -7.65
C CYS A 104 21.31 4.62 -8.81
N LYS A 105 21.18 5.64 -9.66
CA LYS A 105 20.23 5.63 -10.78
C LYS A 105 20.50 4.49 -11.78
N ASN A 106 21.75 4.04 -11.86
CA ASN A 106 22.20 3.08 -12.85
C ASN A 106 22.16 1.63 -12.36
N CYS A 107 22.16 1.40 -11.05
CA CYS A 107 22.45 0.10 -10.46
C CYS A 107 21.58 -0.28 -9.27
N SER A 108 20.79 0.66 -8.72
CA SER A 108 19.79 0.35 -7.70
C SER A 108 18.46 -0.08 -8.33
N TYR A 109 17.92 -1.18 -7.82
CA TYR A 109 16.63 -1.73 -8.18
C TYR A 109 15.74 -1.82 -6.95
N ILE A 110 14.44 -1.66 -7.14
CA ILE A 110 13.48 -1.83 -6.05
C ILE A 110 13.28 -3.32 -5.81
N SER A 111 13.69 -3.79 -4.64
CA SER A 111 13.51 -5.19 -4.24
C SER A 111 12.07 -5.44 -3.85
N ARG A 112 11.51 -4.58 -2.99
CA ARG A 112 10.10 -4.62 -2.57
C ARG A 112 9.65 -3.28 -1.97
N PHE A 113 8.35 -3.02 -2.05
CA PHE A 113 7.65 -2.04 -1.24
C PHE A 113 6.96 -2.75 -0.08
N ASN A 114 7.21 -2.30 1.15
CA ASN A 114 6.52 -2.88 2.28
C ASN A 114 5.05 -2.40 2.35
N GLN A 115 4.75 -1.19 1.90
CA GLN A 115 3.37 -0.67 1.89
C GLN A 115 2.44 -1.31 0.83
N ILE A 116 2.91 -2.28 0.03
CA ILE A 116 2.07 -3.02 -0.93
C ILE A 116 2.06 -4.49 -0.52
N LEU A 117 0.87 -5.05 -0.26
CA LEU A 117 0.77 -6.49 0.00
C LEU A 117 0.82 -7.24 -1.33
N ALA A 118 1.77 -8.14 -1.51
CA ALA A 118 1.76 -9.03 -2.65
C ALA A 118 0.82 -10.19 -2.39
N TYR A 119 -0.23 -10.29 -3.20
CA TYR A 119 -1.16 -11.41 -3.15
C TYR A 119 -0.64 -12.53 -4.04
N HIS A 120 0.27 -13.36 -3.52
CA HIS A 120 0.53 -14.66 -4.14
C HIS A 120 -0.48 -15.64 -3.58
N GLY A 121 -1.48 -15.97 -4.39
CA GLY A 121 -2.58 -16.88 -4.05
C GLY A 121 -2.15 -18.33 -3.91
N HIS A 122 -1.34 -18.66 -2.91
CA HIS A 122 -1.12 -20.03 -2.47
C HIS A 122 -1.26 -20.13 -0.96
N TYR A 123 -2.50 -20.34 -0.51
CA TYR A 123 -2.77 -20.98 0.78
C TYR A 123 -2.28 -22.42 0.69
N SER A 124 -1.01 -22.69 0.99
CA SER A 124 -0.60 -24.06 1.32
C SER A 124 -0.83 -24.28 2.81
N TYR A 125 -1.84 -25.09 3.12
CA TYR A 125 -1.94 -25.78 4.40
C TYR A 125 -0.60 -26.49 4.65
N TYR A 126 0.07 -26.22 5.77
CA TYR A 126 0.92 -27.12 6.61
C TYR A 126 2.12 -26.41 7.30
N SER A 127 2.30 -26.81 8.57
CA SER A 127 3.38 -26.63 9.57
C SER A 127 3.77 -25.22 10.07
N TYR A 128 3.53 -25.00 11.37
CA TYR A 128 3.96 -23.82 12.13
C TYR A 128 5.35 -24.08 12.75
N GLN A 129 6.40 -23.51 12.17
CA GLN A 129 7.58 -23.12 12.94
C GLN A 129 7.84 -21.64 12.70
N TYR A 130 8.13 -20.93 13.79
CA TYR A 130 8.43 -19.50 13.78
C TYR A 130 9.94 -19.34 13.73
N THR A 131 10.47 -18.90 12.58
CA THR A 131 11.87 -18.52 12.45
C THR A 131 11.96 -16.99 12.34
N PRO A 132 12.78 -16.30 13.16
CA PRO A 132 13.10 -14.89 12.93
C PRO A 132 13.86 -14.78 11.61
N THR A 133 13.31 -14.08 10.63
CA THR A 133 13.91 -14.01 9.28
C THR A 133 14.50 -12.65 8.95
N GLU A 134 13.86 -11.54 9.35
CA GLU A 134 14.33 -10.17 9.06
C GLU A 134 13.93 -9.18 10.17
N ASN A 135 14.74 -8.12 10.37
CA ASN A 135 14.39 -6.98 11.22
C ASN A 135 13.52 -5.98 10.46
N CYS A 136 12.55 -5.38 11.14
CA CYS A 136 11.74 -4.29 10.60
C CYS A 136 12.63 -3.07 10.31
N THR A 137 12.57 -2.57 9.08
CA THR A 137 13.29 -1.37 8.61
C THR A 137 12.87 -0.10 9.36
N LEU A 138 11.64 -0.05 9.90
CA LEU A 138 11.06 1.12 10.55
C LEU A 138 11.32 1.19 12.06
N CYS A 139 11.43 0.05 12.75
CA CYS A 139 11.56 0.02 14.21
C CYS A 139 12.66 -0.90 14.74
N GLY A 140 13.36 -1.64 13.88
CA GLY A 140 14.44 -2.55 14.23
C GLY A 140 14.00 -3.86 14.93
N LYS A 141 12.70 -4.04 15.20
CA LYS A 141 12.20 -5.27 15.85
C LYS A 141 12.13 -6.44 14.88
N ASN A 142 12.34 -7.65 15.39
CA ASN A 142 12.21 -8.89 14.63
C ASN A 142 10.80 -9.02 14.02
N ILE A 143 10.75 -9.38 12.73
CA ILE A 143 9.53 -9.84 12.08
C ILE A 143 9.54 -11.37 12.12
N TYR A 144 8.56 -11.95 12.82
CA TYR A 144 8.41 -13.40 12.86
C TYR A 144 7.65 -13.88 11.62
N GLN A 145 8.32 -14.59 10.72
CA GLN A 145 7.69 -15.30 9.60
C GLN A 145 7.34 -16.74 10.00
N THR A 146 6.23 -17.24 9.45
CA THR A 146 6.01 -18.68 9.33
C THR A 146 6.85 -19.20 8.16
N ILE A 147 7.14 -20.51 8.12
CA ILE A 147 7.94 -21.16 7.06
C ILE A 147 7.44 -20.86 5.62
N LEU A 148 6.17 -20.45 5.47
CA LEU A 148 5.65 -19.96 4.20
C LEU A 148 6.25 -18.59 3.89
N ASP A 149 6.79 -18.41 2.68
CA ASP A 149 7.29 -17.18 2.06
C ASP A 149 6.22 -16.05 1.93
N GLU A 150 5.27 -16.01 2.86
CA GLU A 150 4.28 -14.98 3.02
C GLU A 150 4.96 -13.69 3.51
N PHE A 151 4.90 -12.68 2.66
CA PHE A 151 5.28 -11.32 3.01
C PHE A 151 4.52 -10.88 4.28
N ARG A 152 5.27 -10.62 5.36
CA ARG A 152 4.73 -10.12 6.64
C ARG A 152 5.19 -8.71 6.94
N LEU A 153 4.25 -7.93 7.46
CA LEU A 153 4.47 -6.59 7.98
C LEU A 153 4.75 -6.63 9.47
N CYS A 154 5.57 -5.70 9.95
CA CYS A 154 5.80 -5.52 11.37
C CYS A 154 4.49 -5.05 12.04
N SER A 155 3.97 -5.87 12.96
CA SER A 155 2.72 -5.58 13.68
C SER A 155 2.76 -4.29 14.50
N ASP A 156 3.96 -3.83 14.88
CA ASP A 156 4.12 -2.58 15.63
C ASP A 156 4.18 -1.33 14.73
N CYS A 157 4.41 -1.53 13.42
CA CYS A 157 4.53 -0.43 12.45
C CYS A 157 3.37 -0.34 11.46
N TYR A 158 2.60 -1.42 11.31
CA TYR A 158 1.46 -1.52 10.41
C TYR A 158 0.22 -1.96 11.20
N LEU A 159 -0.49 -0.97 11.72
CA LEU A 159 -1.62 -1.15 12.63
C LEU A 159 -2.95 -1.17 11.87
N ILE A 160 -3.57 -2.34 11.83
CA ILE A 160 -4.96 -2.48 11.35
C ILE A 160 -5.90 -1.94 12.43
N SER A 161 -6.91 -1.19 12.03
CA SER A 161 -8.00 -0.78 12.93
C SER A 161 -9.34 -0.86 12.23
N SER A 162 -10.41 -0.86 13.02
CA SER A 162 -11.78 -0.77 12.52
C SER A 162 -12.51 0.38 13.20
N GLY A 163 -13.62 0.79 12.61
CA GLY A 163 -14.48 1.81 13.17
C GLY A 163 -15.84 1.84 12.48
N TRP A 164 -16.57 2.90 12.76
CA TRP A 164 -17.89 3.15 12.19
C TRP A 164 -17.91 4.56 11.61
N ILE A 165 -18.50 4.71 10.43
CA ILE A 165 -18.72 6.02 9.79
C ILE A 165 -20.18 6.15 9.38
N ASN A 166 -20.65 7.37 9.18
CA ASN A 166 -22.02 7.61 8.72
C ASN A 166 -22.10 7.37 7.20
N SER A 167 -23.08 6.57 6.78
CA SER A 167 -23.46 6.41 5.38
C SER A 167 -24.32 7.58 4.89
N LEU A 168 -24.76 7.52 3.63
CA LEU A 168 -25.67 8.52 3.03
C LEU A 168 -26.97 8.73 3.81
N ASN A 169 -27.49 7.66 4.43
CA ASN A 169 -28.76 7.69 5.15
C ASN A 169 -28.54 7.82 6.66
N GLU A 170 -27.41 8.41 7.09
CA GLU A 170 -26.99 8.55 8.50
C GLU A 170 -26.87 7.24 9.30
N LYS A 171 -27.07 6.10 8.64
CA LYS A 171 -26.84 4.78 9.23
C LYS A 171 -25.35 4.57 9.41
N ARG A 172 -24.92 4.18 10.61
CA ARG A 172 -23.53 3.79 10.85
C ARG A 172 -23.17 2.52 10.10
N ILE A 173 -22.11 2.59 9.31
CA ILE A 173 -21.57 1.47 8.55
C ILE A 173 -20.16 1.12 9.06
N PRO A 174 -19.80 -0.17 9.10
CA PRO A 174 -18.46 -0.60 9.46
C PRO A 174 -17.42 -0.14 8.44
N VAL A 175 -16.24 0.19 8.92
CA VAL A 175 -15.04 0.43 8.10
C VAL A 175 -13.84 -0.27 8.70
N LEU A 176 -13.03 -0.89 7.85
CA LEU A 176 -11.74 -1.47 8.17
C LEU A 176 -10.65 -0.62 7.53
N TYR A 177 -9.68 -0.20 8.35
CA TYR A 177 -8.55 0.62 7.94
C TYR A 177 -7.31 -0.26 7.82
N LEU A 178 -6.86 -0.47 6.58
CA LEU A 178 -5.64 -1.20 6.28
C LEU A 178 -4.44 -0.23 6.22
N PRO A 179 -3.32 -0.57 6.90
CA PRO A 179 -2.12 0.26 6.93
C PRO A 179 -1.27 0.15 5.65
N TYR A 180 -1.80 -0.46 4.58
CA TYR A 180 -1.13 -0.70 3.31
C TYR A 180 -2.07 -0.52 2.11
N TRP A 181 -1.48 -0.47 0.92
CA TRP A 181 -2.14 -0.29 -0.36
C TRP A 181 -2.63 -1.65 -0.86
N ASN A 182 -3.95 -1.87 -0.77
CA ASN A 182 -4.56 -3.11 -1.19
C ASN A 182 -4.85 -3.07 -2.69
N ASN A 183 -3.95 -3.63 -3.50
CA ASN A 183 -4.10 -3.69 -4.95
C ASN A 183 -4.85 -4.95 -5.45
N CYS A 184 -5.38 -5.79 -4.55
CA CYS A 184 -6.12 -7.00 -4.91
C CYS A 184 -7.34 -6.68 -5.79
N ASP A 185 -7.53 -7.44 -6.86
CA ASP A 185 -8.62 -7.29 -7.82
C ASP A 185 -9.90 -8.03 -7.39
N LYS A 186 -9.85 -8.82 -6.31
CA LYS A 186 -10.98 -9.59 -5.79
C LYS A 186 -11.52 -9.06 -4.46
N CYS A 187 -12.82 -9.26 -4.27
CA CYS A 187 -13.49 -8.90 -3.03
C CYS A 187 -13.10 -9.83 -1.87
N LEU A 188 -12.69 -9.24 -0.74
CA LEU A 188 -12.44 -9.90 0.55
C LEU A 188 -13.52 -10.90 0.97
N VAL A 189 -14.79 -10.63 0.64
CA VAL A 189 -15.95 -11.39 1.18
C VAL A 189 -16.46 -12.45 0.21
N CYS A 190 -16.52 -12.16 -1.08
CA CYS A 190 -17.13 -13.07 -2.07
C CYS A 190 -16.18 -13.56 -3.16
N ASP A 191 -14.91 -13.17 -3.13
CA ASP A 191 -13.87 -13.54 -4.11
C ASP A 191 -14.18 -13.15 -5.58
N ILE A 192 -15.23 -12.37 -5.83
CA ILE A 192 -15.56 -11.84 -7.17
C ILE A 192 -14.68 -10.63 -7.47
N TYR A 193 -14.33 -10.47 -8.75
CA TYR A 193 -13.64 -9.30 -9.27
C TYR A 193 -14.33 -7.98 -8.91
N LEU A 194 -13.52 -7.02 -8.50
CA LEU A 194 -13.95 -5.68 -8.11
C LEU A 194 -14.08 -4.79 -9.36
N GLY A 195 -15.13 -3.99 -9.41
CA GLY A 195 -15.26 -2.92 -10.40
C GLY A 195 -14.38 -1.74 -10.02
N PHE A 196 -13.37 -1.43 -10.82
CA PHE A 196 -12.49 -0.28 -10.61
C PHE A 196 -13.18 1.00 -11.08
N ILE A 197 -13.32 1.96 -10.17
CA ILE A 197 -14.03 3.23 -10.39
C ILE A 197 -13.03 4.33 -10.77
N SER A 198 -11.87 4.33 -10.11
CA SER A 198 -10.77 5.26 -10.36
C SER A 198 -9.45 4.57 -10.08
N ASP A 199 -8.36 5.31 -10.25
CA ASP A 199 -7.01 4.85 -9.94
C ASP A 199 -6.79 4.54 -8.45
N CYS A 200 -7.70 4.93 -7.55
CA CYS A 200 -7.61 4.67 -6.11
C CYS A 200 -8.92 4.17 -5.48
N GLN A 201 -9.93 3.81 -6.30
CA GLN A 201 -11.21 3.32 -5.80
C GLN A 201 -11.73 2.13 -6.60
N LYS A 202 -12.31 1.16 -5.88
CA LYS A 202 -12.97 -0.01 -6.45
C LYS A 202 -14.12 -0.48 -5.58
N LEU A 203 -15.08 -1.16 -6.18
CA LEU A 203 -16.33 -1.57 -5.55
C LEU A 203 -16.63 -3.04 -5.86
N CYS A 204 -17.05 -3.78 -4.84
CA CYS A 204 -17.73 -5.05 -5.04
C CYS A 204 -19.22 -4.78 -5.22
N THR A 205 -19.76 -4.97 -6.43
CA THR A 205 -21.20 -4.77 -6.72
C THR A 205 -22.08 -5.77 -5.98
N ARG A 206 -21.60 -7.00 -5.74
CA ARG A 206 -22.35 -8.03 -5.00
C ARG A 206 -22.46 -7.72 -3.50
N CYS A 207 -21.35 -7.32 -2.87
CA CYS A 207 -21.30 -7.09 -1.42
C CYS A 207 -21.53 -5.62 -1.03
N HIS A 208 -21.59 -4.70 -2.00
CA HIS A 208 -21.65 -3.26 -1.77
C HIS A 208 -20.50 -2.75 -0.87
N ILE A 209 -19.30 -3.32 -1.07
CA ILE A 209 -18.09 -2.95 -0.32
C ILE A 209 -17.22 -2.04 -1.18
N VAL A 210 -16.93 -0.84 -0.66
CA VAL A 210 -16.05 0.14 -1.29
C VAL A 210 -14.64 0.00 -0.72
N TYR A 211 -13.65 0.02 -1.59
CA TYR A 211 -12.23 0.09 -1.23
C TYR A 211 -11.71 1.43 -1.72
N SER A 212 -11.20 2.25 -0.81
CA SER A 212 -10.68 3.59 -1.12
C SER A 212 -9.24 3.73 -0.61
N GLY A 213 -8.29 3.85 -1.54
CA GLY A 213 -6.88 4.05 -1.25
C GLY A 213 -6.53 5.53 -1.06
N CYS A 214 -5.59 5.83 -0.15
CA CYS A 214 -5.01 7.17 -0.02
C CYS A 214 -3.66 7.27 -0.75
N ARG A 215 -3.60 8.10 -1.79
CA ARG A 215 -2.39 8.34 -2.59
C ARG A 215 -1.23 8.99 -1.83
N TYR A 216 -1.47 9.58 -0.67
CA TYR A 216 -0.42 10.23 0.12
C TYR A 216 0.18 9.29 1.18
N CYS A 217 -0.52 8.23 1.54
CA CYS A 217 -0.17 7.37 2.68
C CYS A 217 0.00 5.90 2.32
N LEU A 218 -0.49 5.50 1.14
CA LEU A 218 -0.61 4.12 0.72
C LEU A 218 -1.37 3.26 1.75
N THR A 219 -2.47 3.79 2.29
CA THR A 219 -3.40 3.07 3.18
C THR A 219 -4.73 2.84 2.47
N THR A 220 -5.50 1.82 2.87
CA THR A 220 -6.79 1.52 2.25
C THR A 220 -7.91 1.50 3.29
N ASN A 221 -9.00 2.21 3.01
CA ASN A 221 -10.26 2.07 3.74
C ASN A 221 -11.14 1.04 3.02
N ILE A 222 -11.58 -0.01 3.72
CA ILE A 222 -12.57 -0.98 3.25
C ILE A 222 -13.87 -0.69 3.97
N ILE A 223 -14.91 -0.34 3.23
CA ILE A 223 -16.14 0.22 3.78
C ILE A 223 -17.32 -0.68 3.42
N PHE A 224 -18.05 -1.13 4.43
CA PHE A 224 -19.17 -2.06 4.30
C PHE A 224 -20.48 -1.30 4.11
N GLY A 225 -20.61 -0.62 2.97
CA GLY A 225 -21.77 0.18 2.60
C GLY A 225 -21.43 1.30 1.62
N LEU A 226 -22.46 2.05 1.21
CA LEU A 226 -22.36 3.18 0.28
C LEU A 226 -22.30 4.53 1.00
N LEU A 227 -21.48 5.44 0.47
CA LEU A 227 -21.20 6.79 0.99
C LEU A 227 -20.63 7.68 -0.12
N ASN A 228 -20.82 8.99 -0.04
CA ASN A 228 -20.29 9.92 -1.04
C ASN A 228 -18.85 10.36 -0.74
N GLN A 229 -18.40 10.23 0.52
CA GLN A 229 -17.06 10.65 0.93
C GLN A 229 -16.55 9.82 2.10
N THR A 230 -15.27 9.47 2.06
CA THR A 230 -14.55 8.88 3.18
C THR A 230 -13.36 9.75 3.53
N GLN A 231 -12.78 9.53 4.71
CA GLN A 231 -11.59 10.24 5.16
C GLN A 231 -10.47 9.22 5.37
N CYS A 232 -9.28 9.51 4.84
CA CYS A 232 -8.12 8.69 5.14
C CYS A 232 -7.83 8.73 6.65
N ARG A 233 -7.72 7.56 7.28
CA ARG A 233 -7.50 7.47 8.74
C ARG A 233 -6.20 8.14 9.18
N LYS A 234 -5.14 8.03 8.37
CA LYS A 234 -3.81 8.58 8.65
C LYS A 234 -3.74 10.09 8.45
N CYS A 235 -4.00 10.56 7.24
CA CYS A 235 -3.74 11.96 6.86
C CYS A 235 -4.98 12.86 6.86
N ARG A 236 -6.15 12.32 7.24
CA ARG A 236 -7.43 13.05 7.33
C ARG A 236 -7.89 13.74 6.04
N ARG A 237 -7.28 13.43 4.90
CA ARG A 237 -7.72 13.89 3.58
C ARG A 237 -9.06 13.27 3.22
N ILE A 238 -9.97 14.10 2.73
CA ILE A 238 -11.27 13.68 2.21
C ILE A 238 -11.03 13.02 0.85
N LEU A 239 -11.69 11.88 0.64
CA LEU A 239 -11.70 11.10 -0.59
C LEU A 239 -13.16 11.02 -1.02
N GLU A 240 -13.49 11.71 -2.11
CA GLU A 240 -14.82 11.59 -2.73
C GLU A 240 -14.97 10.20 -3.32
N VAL A 241 -16.05 9.51 -2.99
CA VAL A 241 -16.37 8.19 -3.54
C VAL A 241 -17.34 8.39 -4.69
N ILE A 242 -16.86 8.14 -5.90
CA ILE A 242 -17.66 8.30 -7.11
C ILE A 242 -18.59 7.09 -7.23
N ILE A 243 -19.79 7.18 -6.65
CA ILE A 243 -20.83 6.14 -6.77
C ILE A 243 -21.65 6.31 -8.07
N HIS A 244 -21.54 7.48 -8.71
CA HIS A 244 -22.51 8.04 -9.66
C HIS A 244 -22.86 7.23 -10.91
N VAL A 245 -22.30 6.04 -11.16
CA VAL A 245 -22.51 5.31 -12.43
C VAL A 245 -23.08 3.90 -12.26
N LEU A 246 -23.04 3.28 -11.08
CA LEU A 246 -23.45 1.86 -10.95
C LEU A 246 -24.89 1.62 -10.49
N ILE A 247 -25.56 2.61 -9.88
CA ILE A 247 -26.96 2.46 -9.42
C ILE A 247 -27.96 2.60 -10.59
N ILE A 248 -27.61 3.33 -11.64
CA ILE A 248 -28.53 3.61 -12.77
C ILE A 248 -28.73 2.41 -13.70
N ILE A 249 -27.85 1.39 -13.65
CA ILE A 249 -27.95 0.20 -14.52
C ILE A 249 -28.73 -0.95 -13.83
N GLN A 250 -29.22 -0.76 -12.61
CA GLN A 250 -29.98 -1.77 -11.86
C GLN A 250 -31.44 -1.37 -11.54
N GLN A 251 -31.98 -0.35 -12.22
CA GLN A 251 -33.42 -0.05 -12.28
C GLN A 251 -33.93 -0.30 -13.69
#